data_AF-A0A352WTY2-F1
#
_entry.id   AF-A0A352WTY2-F1
#
_cell.length_a   1.000
_cell.length_b   1.000
_cell.length_c   1.000
_cell.angle_alpha   90.00
_cell.angle_beta   90.00
_cell.angle_gamma   90.00
#
_symmetry.space_group_name_H-M   'P 1'
#
loop_
_entity.id
_entity.type
_entity.pdbx_description
1 polymer ?
#
loop_
_entity_poly.entity_id
_entity_poly.type
_entity_poly.pdbx_seq_one_letter_code
_entity_poly.pdbx_strand_id
1 'polypeptide(L)'
;MFFLLIKDLPRFRKIKILQSMVTYGIICCIMLCITKECGRLFPCRERIKMDKSKKKKGLFLVFEGLDGSGKSTHVRLLSKKLRAQGHVCYETREPTDGPVGATVHHCMTGRLAADPNTIAALFAADRTDHVFNAYNGILSKVENGVTVLTDRYALSSLAYNGSEVPLRWVKQLNSRVMEVLPPDCTIFIDIDPRLAMNRIGKRDVKEKYETEAMLKIVRERYMELMEKHYPRGPYVIVNGDNDIETVSEAIWTGLKEKGIV
;
A
#
# COMPACT_ATOMS: atom_id res chain seq x y z
N MET A 1 17.73 -5.61 51.77
CA MET A 1 18.62 -4.93 52.73
C MET A 1 19.22 -3.70 52.06
N PHE A 2 18.48 -2.59 52.03
CA PHE A 2 19.00 -1.24 51.74
C PHE A 2 18.02 -0.26 52.40
N PHE A 3 18.46 0.36 53.49
CA PHE A 3 17.66 1.16 54.41
C PHE A 3 18.56 2.27 54.97
N LEU A 4 17.99 3.45 55.26
CA LEU A 4 18.68 4.69 55.69
C LEU A 4 19.60 5.32 54.60
N LEU A 5 19.43 6.59 54.22
CA LEU A 5 19.58 7.75 55.09
C LEU A 5 18.63 8.90 54.71
N ILE A 6 17.75 9.27 55.66
CA ILE A 6 17.11 10.59 55.73
C ILE A 6 17.58 11.21 57.05
N LYS A 7 18.25 12.37 56.96
CA LYS A 7 18.67 13.37 57.97
C LYS A 7 19.60 14.31 57.19
N ASP A 8 19.48 15.63 57.14
CA ASP A 8 18.63 16.61 57.83
C ASP A 8 18.65 17.92 56.96
N LEU A 9 17.95 19.05 57.15
CA LEU A 9 17.07 19.64 58.19
C LEU A 9 15.92 20.42 57.46
N PRO A 10 14.86 20.91 58.14
CA PRO A 10 13.64 21.44 57.51
C PRO A 10 13.65 22.95 57.22
N ARG A 11 13.02 23.39 56.11
CA ARG A 11 12.33 24.71 56.00
C ARG A 11 11.45 24.82 54.74
N PHE A 12 10.51 25.75 54.79
CA PHE A 12 9.53 26.13 53.75
C PHE A 12 8.44 25.11 53.36
N ARG A 13 7.50 24.99 54.31
CA ARG A 13 6.06 24.81 54.05
C ARG A 13 5.57 25.64 52.85
N LYS A 14 4.55 25.11 52.16
CA LYS A 14 3.64 25.75 51.18
C LYS A 14 4.20 26.04 49.77
N ILE A 15 4.25 25.01 48.93
CA ILE A 15 3.45 25.04 47.69
C ILE A 15 2.60 23.77 47.66
N LYS A 16 1.28 23.94 47.82
CA LYS A 16 0.26 22.89 47.65
C LYS A 16 -0.27 23.02 46.21
N ILE A 17 -0.72 21.90 45.62
CA ILE A 17 -1.41 21.83 44.32
C ILE A 17 -0.47 21.99 43.10
N LEU A 18 0.17 20.89 42.65
CA LEU A 18 0.11 20.41 41.23
C LEU A 18 0.81 19.05 40.96
N GLN A 19 0.79 18.08 41.88
CA GLN A 19 1.44 16.76 41.71
C GLN A 19 0.56 15.54 42.05
N SER A 20 -0.77 15.63 41.88
CA SER A 20 -1.73 14.60 42.33
C SER A 20 -2.54 13.91 41.22
N MET A 21 -2.11 13.93 39.95
CA MET A 21 -2.87 13.36 38.82
C MET A 21 -2.21 12.19 38.09
N VAL A 22 -0.99 11.76 38.45
CA VAL A 22 -0.30 10.63 37.78
C VAL A 22 -0.24 9.37 38.66
N THR A 23 -0.25 9.51 39.99
CA THR A 23 -0.13 8.38 40.94
C THR A 23 -1.45 7.65 41.24
N TYR A 24 -2.62 8.27 41.04
CA TYR A 24 -3.92 7.62 41.31
C TYR A 24 -4.37 6.63 40.23
N GLY A 25 -3.88 6.74 38.98
CA GLY A 25 -4.27 5.86 37.88
C GLY A 25 -3.65 4.46 37.94
N ILE A 26 -2.42 4.34 38.43
CA ILE A 26 -1.64 3.09 38.37
C ILE A 26 -1.86 2.22 39.63
N ILE A 27 -2.07 2.84 40.80
CA ILE A 27 -2.29 2.10 42.06
C ILE A 27 -3.69 1.43 42.09
N CYS A 28 -4.68 2.01 41.39
CA CYS A 28 -6.04 1.46 41.35
C CYS A 28 -6.12 0.07 40.67
N CYS A 29 -5.30 -0.20 39.65
CA CYS A 29 -5.26 -1.50 38.97
C CYS A 29 -4.63 -2.62 39.79
N ILE A 30 -3.79 -2.31 40.80
CA ILE A 30 -3.08 -3.33 41.58
C ILE A 30 -3.87 -3.72 42.85
N MET A 31 -4.73 -2.83 43.36
CA MET A 31 -5.46 -3.05 44.62
C MET A 31 -6.90 -3.60 44.45
N LEU A 32 -7.39 -3.77 43.22
CA LEU A 32 -8.75 -4.27 42.92
C LEU A 32 -8.84 -5.76 42.55
N CYS A 33 -7.74 -6.51 42.61
CA CYS A 33 -7.72 -7.96 42.30
C CYS A 33 -7.86 -8.89 43.51
N ILE A 34 -8.01 -8.39 44.75
CA ILE A 34 -7.94 -9.23 45.96
C ILE A 34 -9.29 -9.41 46.69
N THR A 35 -10.30 -8.57 46.47
CA THR A 35 -11.63 -8.72 47.10
C THR A 35 -12.74 -8.95 46.08
N LYS A 36 -13.29 -10.18 46.07
CA LYS A 36 -14.51 -10.56 45.35
C LYS A 36 -15.76 -9.89 45.96
N GLU A 37 -15.91 -8.57 45.88
CA GLU A 37 -17.15 -7.90 46.29
C GLU A 37 -17.21 -6.43 45.82
N CYS A 38 -17.69 -6.18 44.60
CA CYS A 38 -18.20 -4.85 44.22
C CYS A 38 -19.15 -4.87 43.02
N GLY A 39 -20.31 -5.50 43.17
CA GLY A 39 -21.34 -5.57 42.12
C GLY A 39 -22.29 -4.37 42.02
N ARG A 40 -22.03 -3.22 42.69
CA ARG A 40 -23.06 -2.18 42.93
C ARG A 40 -22.65 -0.70 42.92
N LEU A 41 -21.42 -0.31 42.53
CA LEU A 41 -20.97 1.09 42.68
C LEU A 41 -20.52 1.83 41.41
N PHE A 42 -20.59 1.18 40.25
CA PHE A 42 -20.52 1.88 38.96
C PHE A 42 -21.61 1.33 38.05
N PRO A 43 -22.44 2.18 37.40
CA PRO A 43 -23.22 1.71 36.26
C PRO A 43 -22.21 1.21 35.22
N CYS A 44 -22.20 -0.11 35.01
CA CYS A 44 -21.34 -0.74 34.02
C CYS A 44 -21.58 0.00 32.71
N ARG A 45 -20.52 0.65 32.17
CA ARG A 45 -20.59 1.45 30.94
C ARG A 45 -21.52 0.76 29.98
N GLU A 46 -22.58 1.46 29.56
CA GLU A 46 -23.35 1.03 28.41
C GLU A 46 -22.33 0.72 27.33
N ARG A 47 -22.24 -0.58 27.00
CA ARG A 47 -21.35 -1.04 25.95
C ARG A 47 -21.99 -0.47 24.70
N ILE A 48 -21.55 0.73 24.30
CA ILE A 48 -21.94 1.40 23.08
C ILE A 48 -21.81 0.32 22.02
N LYS A 49 -22.97 -0.19 21.59
CA LYS A 49 -23.04 -1.12 20.48
C LYS A 49 -22.74 -0.24 19.29
N MET A 50 -21.44 -0.05 19.02
CA MET A 50 -20.97 0.48 17.76
C MET A 50 -21.67 -0.35 16.71
N ASP A 51 -22.64 0.29 16.05
CA ASP A 51 -23.37 -0.30 14.96
C ASP A 51 -22.33 -0.71 13.93
N LYS A 52 -22.05 -2.02 13.89
CA LYS A 52 -21.30 -2.65 12.82
C LYS A 52 -22.23 -2.86 11.63
N SER A 53 -22.93 -1.80 11.21
CA SER A 53 -23.32 -1.67 9.82
C SER A 53 -22.05 -1.92 9.02
N LYS A 54 -22.10 -2.95 8.16
CA LYS A 54 -20.94 -3.35 7.36
C LYS A 54 -20.63 -2.19 6.43
N LYS A 55 -19.75 -1.28 6.84
CA LYS A 55 -19.16 -0.27 5.96
C LYS A 55 -18.67 -1.02 4.72
N LYS A 56 -19.19 -0.65 3.55
CA LYS A 56 -18.76 -1.24 2.29
C LYS A 56 -17.24 -1.03 2.20
N LYS A 57 -16.47 -2.11 2.01
CA LYS A 57 -15.03 -2.00 1.77
C LYS A 57 -14.80 -1.09 0.57
N GLY A 58 -13.71 -0.33 0.59
CA GLY A 58 -13.25 0.43 -0.57
C GLY A 58 -12.82 -0.52 -1.68
N LEU A 59 -12.69 -0.01 -2.89
CA LEU A 59 -12.12 -0.78 -4.01
C LEU A 59 -10.59 -0.72 -3.95
N PHE A 60 -9.91 -1.79 -4.33
CA PHE A 60 -8.48 -1.80 -4.61
C PHE A 60 -8.24 -1.95 -6.12
N LEU A 61 -7.85 -0.84 -6.74
CA LEU A 61 -7.65 -0.72 -8.19
C LEU A 61 -6.15 -0.58 -8.47
N VAL A 62 -5.58 -1.51 -9.23
CA VAL A 62 -4.16 -1.52 -9.61
C VAL A 62 -4.02 -1.10 -11.07
N PHE A 63 -3.06 -0.22 -11.36
CA PHE A 63 -2.63 0.09 -12.71
C PHE A 63 -1.32 -0.63 -13.02
N GLU A 64 -1.30 -1.45 -14.06
CA GLU A 64 -0.12 -2.17 -14.55
C GLU A 64 0.21 -1.78 -16.00
N GLY A 65 1.45 -2.07 -16.42
CA GLY A 65 1.95 -1.71 -17.75
C GLY A 65 3.40 -1.22 -17.73
N LEU A 66 3.94 -0.96 -18.92
CA LEU A 66 5.32 -0.47 -19.13
C LEU A 66 5.54 0.92 -18.54
N ASP A 67 6.80 1.28 -18.28
CA ASP A 67 7.15 2.68 -18.05
C ASP A 67 6.79 3.53 -19.28
N GLY A 68 6.39 4.78 -19.08
CA GLY A 68 5.84 5.60 -20.15
C GLY A 68 4.40 5.27 -20.59
N SER A 69 3.76 4.19 -20.11
CA SER A 69 2.37 3.86 -20.52
C SER A 69 1.30 4.86 -20.02
N GLY A 70 1.61 5.69 -19.03
CA GLY A 70 0.72 6.74 -18.52
C GLY A 70 -0.05 6.40 -17.24
N LYS A 71 0.26 5.26 -16.58
CA LYS A 71 -0.37 4.80 -15.32
C LYS A 71 -0.65 5.91 -14.30
N SER A 72 0.38 6.64 -13.85
CA SER A 72 0.25 7.75 -12.89
C SER A 72 -0.71 8.87 -13.31
N THR A 73 -0.85 9.13 -14.63
CA THR A 73 -1.85 10.06 -15.16
C THR A 73 -3.25 9.48 -15.03
N HIS A 74 -3.45 8.22 -15.40
CA HIS A 74 -4.77 7.57 -15.34
C HIS A 74 -5.22 7.24 -13.91
N VAL A 75 -4.30 6.98 -12.98
CA VAL A 75 -4.58 6.93 -11.53
C VAL A 75 -5.23 8.24 -11.07
N ARG A 76 -4.63 9.39 -11.40
CA ARG A 76 -5.15 10.72 -11.04
C ARG A 76 -6.50 11.02 -11.70
N LEU A 77 -6.64 10.73 -13.00
CA LEU A 77 -7.87 10.96 -13.76
C LEU A 77 -9.03 10.09 -13.24
N LEU A 78 -8.80 8.79 -13.05
CA LEU A 78 -9.82 7.88 -12.51
C LEU A 78 -10.17 8.28 -11.07
N SER A 79 -9.19 8.60 -10.23
CA SER A 79 -9.43 9.04 -8.86
C SER A 79 -10.26 10.33 -8.79
N LYS A 80 -10.00 11.30 -9.69
CA LYS A 80 -10.84 12.50 -9.84
C LYS A 80 -12.28 12.16 -10.23
N LYS A 81 -12.47 11.24 -11.19
CA LYS A 81 -13.81 10.81 -11.66
C LYS A 81 -14.59 10.07 -10.57
N LEU A 82 -13.93 9.19 -9.82
CA LEU A 82 -14.49 8.49 -8.65
C LEU A 82 -14.85 9.45 -7.49
N ARG A 83 -13.98 10.41 -7.17
CA ARG A 83 -14.29 11.44 -6.16
C ARG A 83 -15.50 12.29 -6.54
N ALA A 84 -15.68 12.59 -7.83
CA ALA A 84 -16.86 13.29 -8.33
C ALA A 84 -18.17 12.49 -8.17
N GLN A 85 -18.08 11.15 -8.04
CA GLN A 85 -19.19 10.26 -7.68
C GLN A 85 -19.31 9.99 -6.17
N GLY A 86 -18.55 10.70 -5.33
CA GLY A 86 -18.62 10.57 -3.86
C GLY A 86 -17.74 9.49 -3.23
N HIS A 87 -16.86 8.83 -4.00
CA HIS A 87 -15.88 7.90 -3.42
C HIS A 87 -14.78 8.66 -2.66
N VAL A 88 -14.42 8.16 -1.47
CA VAL A 88 -13.18 8.56 -0.80
C VAL A 88 -12.03 7.80 -1.43
N CYS A 89 -11.13 8.50 -2.13
CA CYS A 89 -10.03 7.88 -2.88
C CYS A 89 -8.64 8.24 -2.35
N TYR A 90 -7.80 7.23 -2.17
CA TYR A 90 -6.37 7.34 -1.87
C TYR A 90 -5.56 6.90 -3.10
N GLU A 91 -4.63 7.75 -3.54
CA GLU A 91 -3.71 7.47 -4.64
C GLU A 91 -2.34 7.09 -4.07
N THR A 92 -1.70 6.08 -4.65
CA THR A 92 -0.38 5.60 -4.23
C THR A 92 0.39 5.02 -5.42
N ARG A 93 1.63 4.59 -5.20
CA ARG A 93 2.50 3.96 -6.20
C ARG A 93 3.50 3.00 -5.55
N GLU A 94 4.03 2.08 -6.34
CA GLU A 94 5.16 1.22 -5.97
C GLU A 94 6.32 1.36 -6.99
N PRO A 95 7.60 1.47 -6.55
CA PRO A 95 8.05 1.53 -5.16
C PRO A 95 7.51 2.74 -4.40
N THR A 96 7.36 2.59 -3.08
CA THR A 96 6.90 3.69 -2.23
C THR A 96 8.01 4.71 -1.95
N ASP A 97 7.61 5.90 -1.49
CA ASP A 97 8.55 6.91 -0.98
C ASP A 97 9.04 6.58 0.46
N GLY A 98 8.71 5.40 1.00
CA GLY A 98 9.18 4.90 2.29
C GLY A 98 10.63 4.40 2.27
N PRO A 99 11.24 4.08 3.43
CA PRO A 99 12.66 3.71 3.51
C PRO A 99 13.06 2.49 2.65
N VAL A 100 12.15 1.53 2.48
CA VAL A 100 12.41 0.34 1.65
C VAL A 100 12.32 0.69 0.17
N GLY A 101 11.24 1.36 -0.27
CA GLY A 101 11.09 1.81 -1.67
C GLY A 101 12.15 2.83 -2.10
N ALA A 102 12.62 3.72 -1.21
CA ALA A 102 13.79 4.56 -1.44
C ALA A 102 15.06 3.74 -1.71
N THR A 103 15.23 2.61 -1.00
CA THR A 103 16.33 1.66 -1.24
C THR A 103 16.18 0.96 -2.59
N VAL A 104 14.95 0.61 -2.99
CA VAL A 104 14.65 0.11 -4.35
C VAL A 104 15.04 1.16 -5.40
N HIS A 105 14.64 2.43 -5.23
CA HIS A 105 15.02 3.51 -6.15
C HIS A 105 16.53 3.71 -6.26
N HIS A 106 17.31 3.53 -5.17
CA HIS A 106 18.77 3.54 -5.25
C HIS A 106 19.33 2.39 -6.10
N CYS A 107 18.74 1.20 -6.04
CA CYS A 107 19.09 0.09 -6.93
C CYS A 107 18.70 0.38 -8.39
N MET A 108 17.48 0.88 -8.61
CA MET A 108 16.95 1.17 -9.95
C MET A 108 17.69 2.29 -10.67
N THR A 109 18.24 3.27 -9.93
CA THR A 109 19.06 4.37 -10.45
C THR A 109 20.57 4.07 -10.47
N GLY A 110 20.99 2.84 -10.13
CA GLY A 110 22.40 2.43 -10.13
C GLY A 110 23.26 3.05 -9.02
N ARG A 111 22.66 3.77 -8.06
CA ARG A 111 23.34 4.35 -6.89
C ARG A 111 23.73 3.30 -5.85
N LEU A 112 23.04 2.15 -5.86
CA LEU A 112 23.32 0.99 -5.03
C LEU A 112 23.40 -0.24 -5.93
N ALA A 113 24.53 -0.94 -5.93
CA ALA A 113 24.65 -2.23 -6.59
C ALA A 113 24.02 -3.33 -5.73
N ALA A 114 23.15 -4.15 -6.34
CA ALA A 114 22.48 -5.26 -5.68
C ALA A 114 22.21 -6.41 -6.67
N ASP A 115 22.26 -7.64 -6.18
CA ASP A 115 21.89 -8.84 -6.95
C ASP A 115 20.41 -8.78 -7.38
N PRO A 116 20.02 -9.27 -8.57
CA PRO A 116 18.63 -9.28 -9.00
C PRO A 116 17.64 -9.96 -8.02
N ASN A 117 18.06 -10.98 -7.27
CA ASN A 117 17.23 -11.61 -6.23
C ASN A 117 17.07 -10.69 -5.01
N THR A 118 18.10 -9.91 -4.65
CA THR A 118 18.02 -8.86 -3.63
C THR A 118 17.07 -7.75 -4.07
N ILE A 119 17.15 -7.31 -5.33
CA ILE A 119 16.23 -6.30 -5.88
C ILE A 119 14.78 -6.83 -5.83
N ALA A 120 14.53 -8.07 -6.27
CA ALA A 120 13.21 -8.70 -6.20
C ALA A 120 12.67 -8.79 -4.75
N ALA A 121 13.54 -9.13 -3.80
CA ALA A 121 13.19 -9.17 -2.38
C ALA A 121 12.89 -7.77 -1.79
N LEU A 122 13.63 -6.73 -2.21
CA LEU A 122 13.38 -5.34 -1.80
C LEU A 122 12.04 -4.82 -2.32
N PHE A 123 11.68 -5.09 -3.58
CA PHE A 123 10.34 -4.78 -4.13
C PHE A 123 9.23 -5.47 -3.32
N ALA A 124 9.42 -6.75 -2.95
CA ALA A 124 8.45 -7.48 -2.15
C ALA A 124 8.36 -6.98 -0.70
N ALA A 125 9.49 -6.56 -0.10
CA ALA A 125 9.54 -5.98 1.23
C ALA A 125 8.85 -4.60 1.28
N ASP A 126 9.09 -3.74 0.30
CA ASP A 126 8.43 -2.44 0.15
C ASP A 126 6.90 -2.60 0.01
N ARG A 127 6.45 -3.51 -0.87
CA ARG A 127 5.05 -3.88 -1.02
C ARG A 127 4.44 -4.45 0.27
N THR A 128 5.20 -5.25 1.01
CA THR A 128 4.72 -5.83 2.28
C THR A 128 4.50 -4.74 3.33
N ASP A 129 5.40 -3.77 3.45
CA ASP A 129 5.18 -2.59 4.32
C ASP A 129 3.99 -1.75 3.79
N HIS A 130 3.97 -1.41 2.51
CA HIS A 130 2.90 -0.64 1.86
C HIS A 130 1.50 -1.23 2.12
N VAL A 131 1.35 -2.55 2.11
CA VAL A 131 0.09 -3.25 2.41
C VAL A 131 -0.21 -3.28 3.92
N PHE A 132 0.76 -3.71 4.74
CA PHE A 132 0.51 -4.12 6.14
C PHE A 132 0.94 -3.11 7.21
N ASN A 133 1.57 -1.98 6.87
CA ASN A 133 2.06 -1.02 7.86
C ASN A 133 0.92 -0.54 8.78
N ALA A 134 1.14 -0.62 10.09
CA ALA A 134 0.11 -0.36 11.10
C ALA A 134 -0.44 1.08 11.09
N TYR A 135 0.32 2.03 10.54
CA TYR A 135 -0.03 3.46 10.54
C TYR A 135 -0.55 3.94 9.18
N ASN A 136 0.12 3.53 8.08
CA ASN A 136 -0.18 4.02 6.74
C ASN A 136 -0.47 2.92 5.70
N GLY A 137 -0.58 1.64 6.10
CA GLY A 137 -0.83 0.54 5.17
C GLY A 137 -2.14 0.67 4.38
N ILE A 138 -2.13 0.21 3.13
CA ILE A 138 -3.31 0.30 2.24
C ILE A 138 -4.42 -0.70 2.59
N LEU A 139 -4.10 -1.84 3.21
CA LEU A 139 -5.12 -2.80 3.65
C LEU A 139 -6.13 -2.14 4.60
N SER A 140 -5.64 -1.45 5.63
CA SER A 140 -6.47 -0.72 6.59
C SER A 140 -7.34 0.35 5.92
N LYS A 141 -6.85 1.02 4.86
CA LYS A 141 -7.63 2.01 4.10
C LYS A 141 -8.81 1.35 3.37
N VAL A 142 -8.54 0.27 2.64
CA VAL A 142 -9.55 -0.52 1.91
C VAL A 142 -10.61 -1.05 2.89
N GLU A 143 -10.20 -1.59 4.03
CA GLU A 143 -11.13 -2.11 5.04
C GLU A 143 -12.01 -1.03 5.68
N ASN A 144 -11.54 0.22 5.74
CA ASN A 144 -12.29 1.36 6.25
C ASN A 144 -13.15 2.10 5.20
N GLY A 145 -13.26 1.56 3.97
CA GLY A 145 -14.13 2.11 2.92
C GLY A 145 -13.44 3.07 1.94
N VAL A 146 -12.11 3.22 2.02
CA VAL A 146 -11.35 4.09 1.11
C VAL A 146 -10.97 3.31 -0.14
N THR A 147 -11.38 3.80 -1.32
CA THR A 147 -10.93 3.25 -2.59
C THR A 147 -9.46 3.61 -2.83
N VAL A 148 -8.59 2.60 -2.90
CA VAL A 148 -7.16 2.75 -3.16
C VAL A 148 -6.89 2.54 -4.65
N LEU A 149 -6.18 3.50 -5.27
CA LEU A 149 -5.68 3.39 -6.64
C LEU A 149 -4.14 3.40 -6.58
N THR A 150 -3.49 2.34 -7.06
CA THR A 150 -2.02 2.23 -7.07
C THR A 150 -1.44 2.18 -8.49
N ASP A 151 -0.40 2.96 -8.74
CA ASP A 151 0.50 2.76 -9.88
C ASP A 151 1.47 1.61 -9.52
N ARG A 152 1.35 0.47 -10.21
CA ARG A 152 2.00 -0.82 -9.95
C ARG A 152 1.52 -1.56 -8.69
N TYR A 153 1.60 -2.90 -8.76
CA TYR A 153 1.49 -3.82 -7.62
C TYR A 153 2.30 -5.10 -7.92
N ALA A 154 1.87 -6.26 -7.39
CA ALA A 154 2.59 -7.52 -7.53
C ALA A 154 2.88 -7.95 -8.98
N LEU A 155 1.98 -7.65 -9.94
CA LEU A 155 2.14 -8.10 -11.32
C LEU A 155 3.37 -7.44 -11.98
N SER A 156 3.66 -6.18 -11.66
CA SER A 156 4.93 -5.52 -11.99
C SER A 156 6.15 -6.33 -11.54
N SER A 157 6.20 -6.83 -10.30
CA SER A 157 7.36 -7.65 -9.87
C SER A 157 7.48 -8.95 -10.66
N LEU A 158 6.36 -9.63 -10.94
CA LEU A 158 6.38 -10.89 -11.71
C LEU A 158 6.82 -10.68 -13.17
N ALA A 159 6.46 -9.53 -13.77
CA ALA A 159 6.85 -9.16 -15.13
C ALA A 159 8.32 -8.69 -15.19
N TYR A 160 8.68 -7.68 -14.41
CA TYR A 160 10.01 -7.06 -14.40
C TYR A 160 11.07 -7.91 -13.69
N ASN A 161 10.92 -8.18 -12.39
CA ASN A 161 11.95 -8.94 -11.67
C ASN A 161 12.03 -10.39 -12.20
N GLY A 162 10.89 -10.95 -12.60
CA GLY A 162 10.84 -12.29 -13.19
C GLY A 162 11.55 -12.43 -14.54
N SER A 163 11.93 -11.34 -15.23
CA SER A 163 12.77 -11.43 -16.44
C SER A 163 14.24 -11.73 -16.10
N GLU A 164 14.67 -11.43 -14.88
CA GLU A 164 16.04 -11.64 -14.38
C GLU A 164 16.15 -12.80 -13.38
N VAL A 165 15.10 -13.11 -12.63
CA VAL A 165 15.11 -14.16 -11.60
C VAL A 165 13.97 -15.17 -11.76
N PRO A 166 14.10 -16.42 -11.25
CA PRO A 166 13.10 -17.46 -11.46
C PRO A 166 11.69 -17.05 -11.00
N LEU A 167 10.70 -17.10 -11.90
CA LEU A 167 9.33 -16.65 -11.61
C LEU A 167 8.70 -17.31 -10.36
N ARG A 168 9.07 -18.57 -10.06
CA ARG A 168 8.63 -19.26 -8.83
C ARG A 168 9.02 -18.52 -7.56
N TRP A 169 10.21 -17.91 -7.53
CA TRP A 169 10.74 -17.17 -6.40
C TRP A 169 10.00 -15.84 -6.23
N VAL A 170 9.81 -15.09 -7.32
CA VAL A 170 9.04 -13.84 -7.31
C VAL A 170 7.59 -14.06 -6.85
N LYS A 171 6.97 -15.18 -7.26
CA LYS A 171 5.64 -15.58 -6.79
C LYS A 171 5.62 -15.88 -5.29
N GLN A 172 6.62 -16.60 -4.77
CA GLN A 172 6.74 -16.89 -3.33
C GLN A 172 6.91 -15.62 -2.49
N LEU A 173 7.73 -14.66 -2.96
CA LEU A 173 7.93 -13.37 -2.30
C LEU A 173 6.64 -12.53 -2.21
N ASN A 174 5.72 -12.68 -3.16
CA ASN A 174 4.50 -11.85 -3.27
C ASN A 174 3.20 -12.57 -2.87
N SER A 175 3.25 -13.85 -2.50
CA SER A 175 2.05 -14.66 -2.26
C SER A 175 1.13 -14.06 -1.20
N ARG A 176 1.67 -13.69 -0.03
CA ARG A 176 0.91 -13.15 1.10
C ARG A 176 0.14 -11.86 0.78
N VAL A 177 0.76 -10.94 0.03
CA VAL A 177 0.10 -9.67 -0.34
C VAL A 177 -0.97 -9.89 -1.41
N MET A 178 -0.73 -10.80 -2.36
CA MET A 178 -1.73 -11.20 -3.37
C MET A 178 -2.91 -11.98 -2.77
N GLU A 179 -2.70 -12.73 -1.68
CA GLU A 179 -3.73 -13.49 -0.98
C GLU A 179 -4.60 -12.58 -0.09
N VAL A 180 -3.98 -11.70 0.70
CA VAL A 180 -4.72 -10.85 1.66
C VAL A 180 -5.35 -9.62 1.01
N LEU A 181 -4.71 -9.05 -0.01
CA LEU A 181 -5.21 -7.90 -0.75
C LEU A 181 -5.10 -8.13 -2.27
N PRO A 182 -5.94 -9.03 -2.83
CA PRO A 182 -6.11 -9.15 -4.28
C PRO A 182 -6.77 -7.87 -4.83
N PRO A 183 -6.42 -7.42 -6.04
CA PRO A 183 -7.11 -6.30 -6.68
C PRO A 183 -8.56 -6.63 -7.04
N ASP A 184 -9.49 -5.69 -6.81
CA ASP A 184 -10.84 -5.74 -7.38
C ASP A 184 -10.78 -5.52 -8.91
N CYS A 185 -9.80 -4.74 -9.37
CA CYS A 185 -9.45 -4.64 -10.79
C CYS A 185 -7.95 -4.43 -10.97
N THR A 186 -7.40 -5.05 -12.01
CA THR A 186 -6.11 -4.67 -12.58
C THR A 186 -6.35 -4.03 -13.95
N ILE A 187 -6.09 -2.73 -14.05
CA ILE A 187 -6.13 -1.97 -15.29
C ILE A 187 -4.75 -2.10 -15.95
N PHE A 188 -4.65 -2.87 -17.03
CA PHE A 188 -3.42 -3.01 -17.80
C PHE A 188 -3.45 -2.04 -18.98
N ILE A 189 -2.54 -1.07 -18.96
CA ILE A 189 -2.35 -0.13 -20.07
C ILE A 189 -1.28 -0.71 -20.98
N ASP A 190 -1.72 -1.43 -22.01
CA ASP A 190 -0.84 -2.00 -23.03
C ASP A 190 -0.39 -0.91 -24.00
N ILE A 191 0.90 -0.84 -24.32
CA ILE A 191 1.50 0.20 -25.16
C ILE A 191 2.65 -0.40 -25.96
N ASP A 192 2.87 0.07 -27.18
CA ASP A 192 4.07 -0.26 -27.93
C ASP A 192 5.35 0.18 -27.17
N PRO A 193 6.35 -0.72 -27.01
CA PRO A 193 7.60 -0.40 -26.31
C PRO A 193 8.40 0.79 -26.86
N ARG A 194 8.27 1.15 -28.15
CA ARG A 194 8.94 2.33 -28.72
C ARG A 194 8.20 3.61 -28.34
N LEU A 195 6.86 3.60 -28.37
CA LEU A 195 6.05 4.71 -27.88
C LEU A 195 6.27 4.94 -26.38
N ALA A 196 6.38 3.86 -25.59
CA ALA A 196 6.80 3.90 -24.19
C ALA A 196 8.18 4.56 -24.02
N MET A 197 9.21 4.12 -24.75
CA MET A 197 10.55 4.72 -24.71
C MET A 197 10.55 6.21 -25.10
N ASN A 198 9.78 6.61 -26.12
CA ASN A 198 9.65 8.01 -26.53
C ASN A 198 8.99 8.88 -25.44
N ARG A 199 8.07 8.32 -24.64
CA ARG A 199 7.46 8.99 -23.49
C ARG A 199 8.42 9.05 -22.28
N ILE A 200 9.25 8.02 -22.07
CA ILE A 200 10.30 7.97 -21.02
C ILE A 200 11.43 8.96 -21.29
N GLY A 201 11.89 9.09 -22.55
CA GLY A 201 13.07 9.86 -22.96
C GLY A 201 13.04 11.37 -22.66
N LYS A 202 11.99 11.86 -22.01
CA LYS A 202 11.86 13.23 -21.47
C LYS A 202 12.36 13.36 -20.01
N ARG A 203 12.97 12.31 -19.45
CA ARG A 203 13.51 12.26 -18.07
C ARG A 203 15.05 12.32 -18.08
N ASP A 204 15.64 13.04 -17.13
CA ASP A 204 17.10 13.22 -17.03
C ASP A 204 17.86 11.98 -16.54
N VAL A 205 17.22 11.13 -15.74
CA VAL A 205 17.81 9.90 -15.18
C VAL A 205 17.04 8.70 -15.71
N LYS A 206 17.76 7.75 -16.32
CA LYS A 206 17.20 6.46 -16.74
C LYS A 206 17.30 5.42 -15.64
N GLU A 207 16.24 4.65 -15.44
CA GLU A 207 16.25 3.49 -14.55
C GLU A 207 16.69 2.20 -15.27
N LYS A 208 17.13 1.19 -14.50
CA LYS A 208 17.68 -0.10 -14.96
C LYS A 208 16.92 -0.77 -16.11
N TYR A 209 15.58 -0.66 -16.14
CA TYR A 209 14.73 -1.34 -17.13
C TYR A 209 14.33 -0.46 -18.33
N GLU A 210 14.74 0.80 -18.40
CA GLU A 210 14.30 1.77 -19.42
C GLU A 210 15.10 1.61 -20.75
N THR A 211 14.95 0.45 -21.39
CA THR A 211 15.46 0.14 -22.73
C THR A 211 14.38 -0.54 -23.58
N GLU A 212 14.32 -0.27 -24.89
CA GLU A 212 13.30 -0.87 -25.78
C GLU A 212 13.30 -2.41 -25.72
N ALA A 213 14.49 -3.03 -25.67
CA ALA A 213 14.64 -4.48 -25.59
C ALA A 213 14.06 -5.05 -24.28
N MET A 214 14.34 -4.42 -23.13
CA MET A 214 13.77 -4.85 -21.86
C MET A 214 12.26 -4.61 -21.81
N LEU A 215 11.76 -3.47 -22.30
CA LEU A 215 10.33 -3.18 -22.32
C LEU A 215 9.53 -4.16 -23.20
N LYS A 216 10.12 -4.65 -24.31
CA LYS A 216 9.54 -5.76 -25.11
C LYS A 216 9.37 -7.04 -24.27
N ILE A 217 10.45 -7.50 -23.65
CA ILE A 217 10.45 -8.69 -22.78
C ILE A 217 9.41 -8.53 -21.65
N VAL A 218 9.38 -7.37 -21.00
CA VAL A 218 8.42 -7.10 -19.91
C VAL A 218 6.98 -7.11 -20.40
N ARG A 219 6.68 -6.55 -21.58
CA ARG A 219 5.33 -6.59 -22.20
C ARG A 219 4.88 -8.03 -22.45
N GLU A 220 5.72 -8.82 -23.11
CA GLU A 220 5.44 -10.24 -23.39
C GLU A 220 5.18 -11.02 -22.10
N ARG A 221 5.94 -10.74 -21.03
CA ARG A 221 5.75 -11.36 -19.71
C ARG A 221 4.45 -10.94 -19.03
N TYR A 222 3.99 -9.69 -19.18
CA TYR A 222 2.65 -9.31 -18.70
C TYR A 222 1.55 -10.11 -19.39
N MET A 223 1.61 -10.25 -20.72
CA MET A 223 0.65 -11.03 -21.48
C MET A 223 0.68 -12.50 -21.04
N GLU A 224 1.86 -13.11 -20.94
CA GLU A 224 2.01 -14.48 -20.42
C GLU A 224 1.46 -14.65 -18.99
N LEU A 225 1.69 -13.68 -18.10
CA LEU A 225 1.18 -13.71 -16.74
C LEU A 225 -0.35 -13.69 -16.72
N MET A 226 -0.97 -12.80 -17.50
CA MET A 226 -2.43 -12.70 -17.60
C MET A 226 -3.04 -13.93 -18.28
N GLU A 227 -2.41 -14.49 -19.32
CA GLU A 227 -2.94 -15.64 -20.08
C GLU A 227 -2.73 -16.99 -19.38
N LYS A 228 -1.53 -17.27 -18.86
CA LYS A 228 -1.15 -18.62 -18.41
C LYS A 228 -1.12 -18.78 -16.90
N HIS A 229 -0.85 -17.71 -16.16
CA HIS A 229 -0.65 -17.78 -14.71
C HIS A 229 -1.84 -17.24 -13.92
N TYR A 230 -2.57 -16.28 -14.47
CA TYR A 230 -3.72 -15.65 -13.83
C TYR A 230 -4.91 -15.42 -14.80
N PRO A 231 -5.32 -16.41 -15.65
CA PRO A 231 -6.34 -16.26 -16.72
C PRO A 231 -7.74 -15.78 -16.29
N ARG A 232 -8.01 -15.72 -14.99
CA ARG A 232 -9.30 -15.26 -14.41
C ARG A 232 -9.15 -14.01 -13.56
N GLY A 233 -8.04 -13.28 -13.69
CA GLY A 233 -7.85 -12.00 -13.02
C GLY A 233 -8.85 -10.94 -13.54
N PRO A 234 -9.24 -9.96 -12.71
CA PRO A 234 -10.20 -8.92 -13.08
C PRO A 234 -9.54 -7.84 -13.96
N TYR A 235 -9.15 -8.20 -15.19
CA TYR A 235 -8.40 -7.33 -16.09
C TYR A 235 -9.28 -6.40 -16.93
N VAL A 236 -9.00 -5.09 -16.87
CA VAL A 236 -9.39 -4.12 -17.89
C VAL A 236 -8.14 -3.82 -18.70
N ILE A 237 -8.06 -4.35 -19.92
CA ILE A 237 -6.93 -4.11 -20.84
C ILE A 237 -7.32 -2.96 -21.77
N VAL A 238 -6.47 -1.94 -21.86
CA VAL A 238 -6.69 -0.77 -22.72
C VAL A 238 -5.47 -0.47 -23.58
N ASN A 239 -5.70 -0.01 -24.81
CA ASN A 239 -4.65 0.42 -25.72
C ASN A 239 -4.19 1.85 -25.35
N GLY A 240 -3.01 1.93 -24.74
CA GLY A 240 -2.30 3.14 -24.31
C GLY A 240 -1.49 3.87 -25.40
N ASP A 241 -1.50 3.38 -26.65
CA ASP A 241 -0.94 4.10 -27.81
C ASP A 241 -1.77 5.36 -28.12
N ASN A 242 -3.07 5.32 -27.81
CA ASN A 242 -4.03 6.42 -27.98
C ASN A 242 -3.72 7.64 -27.09
N ASP A 243 -4.45 8.72 -27.32
CA ASP A 243 -4.45 9.93 -26.48
C ASP A 243 -5.04 9.69 -25.08
N ILE A 244 -4.77 10.63 -24.17
CA ILE A 244 -5.08 10.50 -22.73
C ILE A 244 -6.59 10.42 -22.50
N GLU A 245 -7.38 11.18 -23.25
CA GLU A 245 -8.83 11.24 -23.15
C GLU A 245 -9.46 9.91 -23.58
N THR A 246 -9.06 9.38 -24.74
CA THR A 246 -9.48 8.07 -25.26
C THR A 246 -9.13 6.93 -24.30
N VAL A 247 -7.88 6.89 -23.80
CA VAL A 247 -7.47 5.87 -22.81
C VAL A 247 -8.28 6.00 -21.52
N SER A 248 -8.53 7.22 -21.05
CA SER A 248 -9.28 7.45 -19.81
C SER A 248 -10.75 7.03 -19.90
N GLU A 249 -11.42 7.18 -21.06
CA GLU A 249 -12.80 6.72 -21.23
C GLU A 249 -12.89 5.21 -21.52
N ALA A 250 -11.87 4.62 -22.16
CA ALA A 250 -11.76 3.16 -22.29
C ALA A 250 -11.62 2.48 -20.92
N ILE A 251 -10.77 3.02 -20.02
CA ILE A 251 -10.64 2.54 -18.64
C ILE A 251 -11.98 2.66 -17.91
N TRP A 252 -12.65 3.80 -18.04
CA TRP A 252 -13.94 4.04 -17.40
C TRP A 252 -15.02 3.05 -17.89
N THR A 253 -15.03 2.76 -19.18
CA THR A 253 -15.99 1.85 -19.79
C THR A 253 -15.75 0.40 -19.38
N GLY A 254 -14.51 -0.08 -19.41
CA GLY A 254 -14.18 -1.43 -18.93
C GLY A 254 -14.46 -1.66 -17.44
N LEU A 255 -14.39 -0.62 -16.59
CA LEU A 255 -14.78 -0.71 -15.18
C LEU A 255 -16.31 -0.82 -15.00
N LYS A 256 -17.11 -0.06 -15.77
CA LYS A 256 -18.58 -0.17 -15.77
C LYS A 256 -19.03 -1.55 -16.26
N GLU A 257 -18.43 -2.06 -17.33
CA GLU A 257 -18.76 -3.38 -17.92
C GLU A 257 -18.52 -4.54 -16.94
N LYS A 258 -17.58 -4.38 -16.00
CA LYS A 258 -17.34 -5.33 -14.90
C LYS A 258 -18.20 -5.08 -13.66
N GLY A 259 -19.03 -4.05 -13.64
CA GLY A 259 -19.85 -3.67 -12.47
C GLY A 259 -19.04 -3.17 -11.27
N ILE A 260 -17.85 -2.60 -11.52
CA ILE A 260 -16.95 -2.10 -10.48
C ILE A 260 -17.30 -0.64 -10.08
N VAL A 261 -17.80 0.14 -11.05
CA VAL A 261 -18.27 1.53 -10.92
C VAL A 261 -19.63 1.71 -11.61
#